data_AF-A0A7C5SSK5-F1
#
_entry.id   AF-A0A7C5SSK5-F1
#
_cell.length_a   1.000
_cell.length_b   1.000
_cell.length_c   1.000
_cell.angle_alpha   90.00
_cell.angle_beta   90.00
_cell.angle_gamma   90.00
#
_symmetry.space_group_name_H-M   'P 1'
#
loop_
_entity.id
_entity.type
_entity.pdbx_description
1 polymer ?
#
loop_
_entity_poly.entity_id
_entity_poly.type
_entity_poly.pdbx_seq_one_letter_code
_entity_poly.pdbx_strand_id
1 'polypeptide(L)' 'MIKRPLGATGIDVSVLGLGTVKIGRNEQVKYPEGFEIPDDRAVAGLFEQARSLGINFIDTAPAYGSSEQR' A
#
# COMPACT_ATOMS: atom_id res chain seq x y z
N MET A 1 -6.65 5.37 -14.85
CA MET A 1 -5.43 4.53 -14.95
C MET A 1 -5.69 3.32 -15.84
N ILE A 2 -4.70 2.86 -16.61
CA ILE A 2 -4.79 1.63 -17.41
C ILE A 2 -4.77 0.41 -16.47
N LYS A 3 -5.64 -0.57 -16.72
CA LYS A 3 -5.65 -1.86 -16.01
C LYS A 3 -5.15 -2.99 -16.91
N ARG A 4 -4.58 -4.04 -16.33
CA ARG A 4 -4.04 -5.21 -17.01
C ARG A 4 -4.46 -6.48 -16.26
N PRO A 5 -4.67 -7.61 -16.95
CA PRO A 5 -4.98 -8.86 -16.31
C PRO A 5 -3.79 -9.36 -15.48
N LEU A 6 -4.06 -9.83 -14.26
CA LEU A 6 -3.09 -10.50 -13.41
C LEU A 6 -2.99 -11.97 -13.82
N GLY A 7 -2.22 -12.26 -14.86
CA GLY A 7 -2.07 -13.61 -15.39
C GLY A 7 -3.41 -14.23 -15.80
N ALA A 8 -3.65 -15.48 -15.42
CA ALA A 8 -4.89 -16.21 -15.69
C ALA A 8 -5.93 -16.13 -14.54
N THR A 9 -5.77 -15.21 -13.59
CA THR A 9 -6.63 -15.12 -12.40
C THR A 9 -8.03 -14.56 -12.67
N GLY A 10 -8.23 -13.90 -13.82
CA GLY A 10 -9.46 -13.16 -14.11
C GLY A 10 -9.58 -11.82 -13.37
N ILE A 11 -8.51 -11.37 -12.69
CA ILE A 11 -8.48 -10.10 -11.96
C ILE A 11 -7.75 -9.04 -12.81
N ASP A 12 -8.41 -7.90 -13.04
CA ASP A 12 -7.79 -6.73 -13.66
C ASP A 12 -7.22 -5.78 -12.60
N VAL A 13 -5.91 -5.52 -12.67
CA VAL A 13 -5.20 -4.65 -11.74
C VAL A 13 -4.64 -3.41 -12.43
N SER A 14 -4.56 -2.30 -11.71
CA SER A 14 -3.83 -1.11 -12.14
C SER A 14 -2.36 -1.46 -12.43
N VAL A 15 -1.71 -0.68 -13.30
CA VAL A 15 -0.27 -0.86 -13.57
C VAL A 15 0.64 -0.50 -12.39
N LEU A 16 0.08 0.12 -11.36
CA LEU A 16 0.73 0.42 -10.08
C LEU A 16 -0.14 -0.11 -8.94
N GLY A 17 0.49 -0.66 -7.91
CA GLY A 17 -0.14 -1.04 -6.64
C GLY A 17 0.37 -0.18 -5.50
N LEU A 18 -0.37 -0.15 -4.39
CA LEU A 18 0.02 0.56 -3.18
C LEU A 18 0.65 -0.41 -2.17
N GLY A 19 1.98 -0.32 -2.00
CA GLY A 19 2.68 -1.06 -0.96
C GLY A 19 2.48 -0.41 0.42
N THR A 20 2.26 -1.24 1.45
CA THR A 20 1.79 -0.76 2.76
C THR A 20 2.82 -0.88 3.90
N VAL A 21 4.07 -1.29 3.64
CA VAL A 21 5.13 -1.43 4.68
C VAL A 21 5.20 -0.25 5.65
N LYS A 22 5.16 0.99 5.13
CA LYS A 22 5.30 2.20 5.93
C LYS A 22 4.08 2.52 6.81
N ILE A 23 2.95 1.83 6.64
CA ILE A 23 1.74 1.97 7.45
C ILE A 23 1.89 1.27 8.81
N GLY A 24 2.67 0.19 8.86
CA GLY A 24 2.77 -0.62 10.08
C GLY A 24 4.18 -0.79 10.64
N ARG A 25 5.23 -0.39 9.90
CA ARG A 25 6.61 -0.63 10.32
C ARG A 25 7.56 0.47 9.88
N ASN A 26 8.32 0.98 10.84
CA ASN A 26 9.43 1.93 10.64
C ASN A 26 10.76 1.44 11.22
N GLU A 27 10.80 0.26 11.84
CA GLU A 27 12.02 -0.34 12.38
C GLU A 27 12.61 -1.42 11.48
N GLN A 28 13.93 -1.60 11.56
CA GLN A 28 14.67 -2.63 10.81
C GLN A 28 14.41 -2.59 9.29
N VAL A 29 14.18 -1.41 8.75
CA VAL A 29 13.92 -1.16 7.33
C VAL A 29 15.15 -0.51 6.68
N LYS A 30 15.44 -0.88 5.44
CA LYS A 30 16.61 -0.37 4.70
C LYS A 30 16.29 0.95 4.00
N TYR A 31 16.01 1.99 4.77
CA TYR A 31 15.88 3.36 4.26
C TYR A 31 17.03 4.23 4.78
N PRO A 32 17.50 5.22 3.98
CA PRO A 32 18.61 6.09 4.38
C PRO A 32 18.24 6.99 5.55
N GLU A 33 16.95 7.31 5.68
CA GLU A 33 16.39 8.16 6.73
C GLU A 33 15.28 7.42 7.46
N GLY A 34 15.16 7.69 8.76
CA GLY A 34 14.02 7.24 9.56
C GLY A 34 12.72 7.93 9.14
N PHE A 35 11.60 7.31 9.45
CA PHE A 35 10.27 7.89 9.22
C PHE A 35 9.30 7.47 10.32
N GLU A 36 8.23 8.24 10.47
CA GLU A 36 7.16 7.92 11.40
C GLU A 36 6.07 7.12 10.70
N ILE A 37 5.42 6.26 11.49
CA ILE A 37 4.22 5.56 11.04
C ILE A 37 3.08 6.59 10.93
N PRO A 38 2.41 6.71 9.77
CA PRO A 38 1.33 7.68 9.58
C PRO A 38 0.15 7.36 10.51
N ASP A 39 -0.60 8.36 10.94
CA ASP A 39 -1.85 8.15 11.69
C ASP A 39 -2.98 7.62 10.78
N ASP A 40 -4.10 7.17 11.38
CA ASP A 40 -5.20 6.55 10.63
C ASP A 40 -5.85 7.54 9.65
N ARG A 41 -5.82 8.83 9.95
CA ARG A 41 -6.37 9.88 9.07
C ARG A 41 -5.51 10.03 7.81
N ALA A 42 -4.19 10.01 7.96
CA ALA A 42 -3.24 10.05 6.87
C ALA A 42 -3.34 8.79 6.01
N VAL A 43 -3.49 7.61 6.63
CA VAL A 43 -3.71 6.34 5.92
C VAL A 43 -5.00 6.37 5.09
N ALA A 44 -6.11 6.81 5.69
CA ALA A 44 -7.38 6.95 4.97
C ALA A 44 -7.27 7.94 3.80
N GLY A 45 -6.58 9.07 4.00
CA GLY A 45 -6.32 10.05 2.94
C GLY A 45 -5.49 9.48 1.80
N LEU A 46 -4.46 8.68 2.11
CA LEU A 46 -3.63 7.99 1.12
C LEU A 46 -4.45 6.99 0.29
N PHE A 47 -5.32 6.20 0.92
CA PHE A 47 -6.20 5.27 0.20
C PHE A 47 -7.20 5.97 -0.69
N GLU A 48 -7.83 7.05 -0.22
CA GLU A 48 -8.74 7.84 -1.04
C GLU A 48 -8.00 8.47 -2.24
N GLN A 49 -6.80 9.00 -2.03
CA GLN A 49 -5.97 9.52 -3.11
C GLN A 49 -5.59 8.42 -4.12
N ALA A 50 -5.13 7.26 -3.65
CA ALA A 50 -4.79 6.13 -4.52
C ALA A 50 -5.99 5.69 -5.36
N ARG A 51 -7.17 5.59 -4.75
CA ARG A 51 -8.43 5.28 -5.42
C ARG A 51 -8.80 6.32 -6.47
N SER A 52 -8.65 7.62 -6.16
CA SER A 52 -8.93 8.71 -7.10
C SER A 52 -8.01 8.69 -8.33
N LEU A 53 -6.77 8.22 -8.17
CA LEU A 53 -5.80 8.01 -9.25
C LEU A 53 -6.08 6.74 -10.06
N GLY A 54 -6.99 5.88 -9.60
CA GLY A 54 -7.38 4.64 -10.25
C GLY A 54 -6.54 3.42 -9.89
N ILE A 55 -5.78 3.48 -8.79
CA ILE A 55 -5.13 2.29 -8.20
C ILE A 55 -6.22 1.41 -7.57
N ASN A 56 -6.16 0.10 -7.79
CA ASN A 56 -7.19 -0.84 -7.32
C ASN A 56 -6.66 -2.07 -6.58
N PHE A 57 -5.38 -2.11 -6.23
CA PHE A 57 -4.84 -3.16 -5.38
C PHE A 57 -3.76 -2.64 -4.44
N ILE A 58 -3.62 -3.32 -3.32
CA ILE A 58 -2.64 -3.05 -2.27
C ILE A 58 -1.78 -4.29 -2.03
N ASP A 59 -0.60 -4.09 -1.47
CA ASP A 59 0.33 -5.15 -1.05
C ASP A 59 0.61 -4.99 0.45
N THR A 60 0.41 -6.07 1.22
CA THR A 60 0.58 -6.13 2.69
C THR A 60 1.13 -7.49 3.12
N ALA A 61 1.63 -7.60 4.36
CA ALA A 61 2.11 -8.86 4.93
C ALA A 61 2.21 -8.81 6.47
N PRO A 62 2.21 -9.96 7.17
CA PRO A 62 2.42 -10.02 8.62
C PRO A 62 3.76 -9.43 9.08
N ALA A 63 4.77 -9.43 8.22
CA ALA A 63 6.09 -8.86 8.51
C ALA A 63 6.13 -7.32 8.44
N TYR A 64 5.02 -6.67 8.05
CA TYR A 64 4.91 -5.21 7.89
C TYR A 64 4.39 -4.56 9.19
N GLY A 65 4.67 -5.17 10.34
CA GLY A 65 4.27 -4.66 11.65
C GLY A 65 2.74 -4.64 11.79
N SER A 66 2.15 -3.49 12.13
CA SER A 66 0.70 -3.37 12.31
C SER A 66 -0.09 -3.15 11.00
N SER A 67 0.53 -3.28 9.83
CA SER A 67 -0.07 -2.86 8.56
C SER A 67 -1.33 -3.64 8.17
N GLU A 68 -1.49 -4.90 8.59
CA GLU A 68 -2.71 -5.69 8.31
C GLU A 68 -3.88 -5.29 9.22
N GLN A 69 -3.62 -4.64 10.36
CA GLN A 69 -4.61 -4.26 11.35
C GLN A 69 -5.22 -2.88 11.09
N ARG A 70 -4.57 -2.07 10.23
CA ARG A 70 -4.84 -0.64 10.04
C ARG A 70 -5.46 -0.33 8.69
#